data_AF-A0A2K5TMD1-F1
#
_entry.id   AF-A0A2K5TMD1-F1
#
_cell.length_a   1.000
_cell.length_b   1.000
_cell.length_c   1.000
_cell.angle_alpha   90.00
_cell.angle_beta   90.00
_cell.angle_gamma   90.00
#
_symmetry.space_group_name_H-M   'P 1'
#
loop_
_entity.id
_entity.type
_entity.pdbx_description
1 polymer ?
#
loop_
_entity_poly.entity_id
_entity_poly.type
_entity_poly.pdbx_seq_one_letter_code
_entity_poly.pdbx_strand_id
1 'polypeptide(L)'
;MTDCEFGYIYRLAQDYLQYVLQIPQPGSGPSKTSRVLQKVAFSVQKEVEKNLKPCLDNVNVASIDTARTLFNQVMEKEFEDGIINWGRIVTIFAFEGILIKKLLRQRIAPDVDTYKEISYFVAEFIMNNTGEWIRQNGGWGKWHNHMPMLVESVAHKKKMAL
;
A
#
# COMPACT_ATOMS: atom_id res chain seq x y z
N MET A 1 -11.44 -17.26 -9.43
CA MET A 1 -11.14 -16.12 -8.55
C MET A 1 -10.19 -15.22 -9.30
N THR A 2 -10.66 -14.08 -9.80
CA THR A 2 -9.92 -13.14 -10.65
C THR A 2 -9.30 -11.98 -9.86
N ASP A 3 -9.46 -11.96 -8.54
CA ASP A 3 -8.95 -10.89 -7.66
C ASP A 3 -7.43 -10.95 -7.43
N CYS A 4 -6.77 -12.03 -7.86
CA CYS A 4 -5.30 -12.14 -7.86
C CYS A 4 -4.68 -11.71 -9.21
N GLU A 5 -5.50 -11.27 -10.17
CA GLU A 5 -5.01 -10.81 -11.47
C GLU A 5 -4.39 -9.41 -11.35
N PHE A 6 -3.39 -9.15 -12.20
CA PHE A 6 -2.67 -7.88 -12.26
C PHE A 6 -3.61 -6.67 -12.25
N GLY A 7 -4.67 -6.69 -13.07
CA GLY A 7 -5.62 -5.57 -13.18
C GLY A 7 -6.33 -5.23 -11.87
N TYR A 8 -6.65 -6.25 -11.05
CA TYR A 8 -7.30 -6.03 -9.76
C TYR A 8 -6.32 -5.41 -8.75
N ILE A 9 -5.10 -5.96 -8.68
CA ILE A 9 -4.04 -5.47 -7.79
C ILE A 9 -3.64 -4.04 -8.16
N TYR A 10 -3.46 -3.78 -9.46
CA TYR A 10 -3.16 -2.46 -10.00
C TYR A 10 -4.23 -1.45 -9.62
N ARG A 11 -5.51 -1.84 -9.71
CA ARG A 11 -6.61 -0.97 -9.27
C ARG A 11 -6.57 -0.66 -7.77
N LEU A 12 -6.22 -1.62 -6.92
CA LEU A 12 -6.06 -1.38 -5.48
C LEU A 12 -4.94 -0.38 -5.17
N ALA A 13 -3.79 -0.53 -5.84
CA ALA A 13 -2.65 0.38 -5.68
C ALA A 13 -3.01 1.80 -6.16
N GLN A 14 -3.66 1.93 -7.32
CA GLN A 14 -4.13 3.22 -7.83
C GLN A 14 -5.14 3.86 -6.88
N ASP A 15 -6.13 3.08 -6.41
CA ASP A 15 -7.15 3.56 -5.48
C ASP A 15 -6.53 4.07 -4.17
N TYR A 16 -5.44 3.44 -3.71
CA TYR A 16 -4.72 3.87 -2.51
C TYR A 16 -3.95 5.18 -2.74
N LEU A 17 -3.18 5.28 -3.82
CA LEU A 17 -2.43 6.52 -4.11
C LEU A 17 -3.37 7.70 -4.36
N GLN A 18 -4.46 7.51 -5.09
CA GLN A 18 -5.46 8.56 -5.28
C GLN A 18 -6.09 9.00 -3.95
N TYR A 19 -6.31 8.07 -3.01
CA TYR A 19 -6.75 8.41 -1.66
C TYR A 19 -5.70 9.22 -0.89
N VAL A 20 -4.43 8.82 -0.92
CA VAL A 20 -3.32 9.58 -0.28
C VAL A 20 -3.19 10.99 -0.87
N LEU A 21 -3.38 11.12 -2.18
CA LEU A 21 -3.29 12.38 -2.91
C LEU A 21 -4.58 13.22 -2.89
N GLN A 22 -5.66 12.71 -2.29
CA GLN A 22 -6.97 13.36 -2.27
C GLN A 22 -7.51 13.66 -3.69
N ILE A 23 -7.18 12.81 -4.67
CA ILE A 23 -7.68 12.91 -6.04
C ILE A 23 -9.08 12.29 -6.09
N PRO A 24 -10.11 13.02 -6.58
CA PRO A 24 -11.44 12.47 -6.75
C PRO A 24 -11.45 11.24 -7.68
N GLN A 25 -12.07 10.16 -7.24
CA GLN A 25 -12.27 8.98 -8.07
C GLN A 25 -13.50 9.15 -8.96
N PRO A 26 -13.39 9.02 -10.29
CA PRO A 26 -14.56 9.06 -11.16
C PRO A 26 -15.43 7.80 -10.98
N GLY A 27 -16.75 7.94 -11.05
CA GLY A 27 -17.71 6.82 -11.03
C GLY A 27 -18.27 6.48 -9.64
N SER A 28 -18.53 5.19 -9.37
CA SER A 28 -19.18 4.70 -8.14
C SER A 28 -18.30 4.74 -6.88
N GLY A 29 -17.11 5.33 -6.97
CA GLY A 29 -16.11 5.35 -5.90
C GLY A 29 -15.38 4.00 -5.71
N PRO A 30 -14.47 3.93 -4.71
CA PRO A 30 -13.63 2.77 -4.49
C PRO A 30 -14.43 1.54 -4.05
N SER A 31 -13.93 0.35 -4.43
CA SER A 31 -14.49 -0.95 -4.03
C SER A 31 -14.50 -1.14 -2.50
N LYS A 32 -15.28 -2.12 -2.00
CA LYS A 32 -15.26 -2.47 -0.56
C LYS A 32 -13.84 -2.82 -0.08
N THR A 33 -13.11 -3.62 -0.87
CA THR A 33 -11.70 -3.97 -0.61
C THR A 33 -10.85 -2.71 -0.49
N SER A 34 -10.90 -1.82 -1.50
CA SER A 34 -10.14 -0.57 -1.52
C SER A 34 -10.41 0.29 -0.30
N ARG A 35 -11.68 0.43 0.13
CA ARG A 35 -12.03 1.22 1.32
C ARG A 35 -11.43 0.67 2.60
N VAL A 36 -11.42 -0.66 2.78
CA VAL A 36 -10.80 -1.29 3.95
C VAL A 36 -9.28 -1.13 3.88
N LEU A 37 -8.68 -1.37 2.71
CA LEU A 37 -7.25 -1.20 2.48
C LEU A 37 -6.77 0.22 2.74
N GLN A 38 -7.46 1.22 2.21
CA GLN A 38 -7.19 2.64 2.45
C GLN A 38 -7.13 2.97 3.95
N LYS A 39 -8.12 2.49 4.74
CA LYS A 39 -8.14 2.75 6.19
C LYS A 39 -6.94 2.14 6.91
N VAL A 40 -6.64 0.87 6.64
CA VAL A 40 -5.59 0.14 7.36
C VAL A 40 -4.21 0.61 6.90
N ALA A 41 -3.95 0.65 5.60
CA ALA A 41 -2.68 1.10 5.04
C ALA A 41 -2.37 2.55 5.40
N PHE A 42 -3.36 3.45 5.42
CA PHE A 42 -3.14 4.84 5.83
C PHE A 42 -2.80 4.96 7.32
N SER A 43 -3.36 4.09 8.18
CA SER A 43 -2.97 4.03 9.58
C SER A 43 -1.51 3.61 9.73
N VAL A 44 -1.11 2.53 9.05
CA VAL A 44 0.27 2.03 9.02
C VAL A 44 1.22 3.08 8.46
N GLN A 45 0.86 3.72 7.35
CA GLN A 45 1.65 4.79 6.73
C GLN A 45 1.93 5.92 7.72
N LYS A 46 0.92 6.42 8.43
CA LYS A 46 1.12 7.50 9.43
C LYS A 46 2.04 7.07 10.56
N GLU A 47 1.95 5.83 11.00
CA GLU A 47 2.81 5.28 12.05
C GLU A 47 4.26 5.16 11.57
N VAL A 48 4.47 4.65 10.35
CA VAL A 48 5.78 4.55 9.71
C VAL A 48 6.40 5.94 9.49
N GLU A 49 5.64 6.88 8.94
CA GLU A 49 6.09 8.27 8.73
C GLU A 49 6.50 8.94 10.04
N LYS A 50 5.78 8.68 11.14
CA LYS A 50 6.10 9.21 12.47
C LYS A 50 7.35 8.57 13.05
N ASN A 51 7.42 7.24 13.07
CA ASN A 51 8.48 6.49 13.76
C ASN A 51 9.80 6.52 13.00
N LEU A 52 9.75 6.54 11.67
CA LEU A 52 10.93 6.54 10.81
C LEU A 52 11.25 7.91 10.23
N LYS A 53 10.65 8.99 10.74
CA LYS A 53 10.87 10.36 10.26
C LYS A 53 12.34 10.70 10.04
N PRO A 54 13.27 10.45 10.98
CA PRO A 54 14.69 10.80 10.78
C PRO A 54 15.34 10.06 9.62
N CYS A 55 14.95 8.81 9.39
CA CYS A 55 15.43 8.01 8.25
C CYS A 55 14.82 8.54 6.95
N LEU A 56 13.51 8.74 6.92
CA LEU A 56 12.78 9.19 5.74
C LEU A 56 13.18 10.60 5.30
N ASP A 57 13.59 11.49 6.22
CA ASP A 57 14.05 12.83 5.86
C ASP A 57 15.37 12.80 5.05
N ASN A 58 16.20 11.78 5.23
CA ASN A 58 17.46 11.59 4.48
C ASN A 58 17.28 10.91 3.12
N VAL A 59 16.09 10.36 2.85
CA VAL A 59 15.80 9.69 1.58
C VAL A 59 15.39 10.70 0.52
N ASN A 60 16.05 10.67 -0.64
CA ASN A 60 15.72 11.51 -1.79
C ASN A 60 15.01 10.69 -2.87
N VAL A 61 13.76 11.06 -3.23
CA VAL A 61 12.95 10.38 -4.25
C VAL A 61 12.68 11.38 -5.38
N ALA A 62 13.68 11.61 -6.23
CA ALA A 62 13.65 12.68 -7.24
C ALA A 62 12.94 12.28 -8.54
N SER A 63 12.88 10.98 -8.86
CA SER A 63 12.29 10.43 -10.08
C SER A 63 11.52 9.13 -9.84
N ILE A 64 10.73 8.70 -10.83
CA ILE A 64 10.08 7.38 -10.82
C ILE A 64 11.12 6.27 -10.68
N ASP A 65 12.26 6.36 -11.38
CA ASP A 65 13.33 5.35 -11.30
C ASP A 65 13.93 5.25 -9.89
N THR A 66 14.14 6.39 -9.22
CA THR A 66 14.60 6.39 -7.82
C THR A 66 13.54 5.83 -6.88
N ALA A 67 12.25 6.11 -7.13
CA ALA A 67 11.15 5.55 -6.36
C ALA A 67 11.06 4.03 -6.52
N ARG A 68 11.17 3.52 -7.76
CA ARG A 68 11.17 2.09 -8.07
C ARG A 68 12.37 1.38 -7.47
N THR A 69 13.57 1.94 -7.60
CA THR A 69 14.80 1.37 -7.03
C THR A 69 14.67 1.25 -5.51
N LEU A 70 14.25 2.34 -4.85
CA LEU A 70 14.06 2.35 -3.41
C LEU A 70 12.96 1.37 -2.97
N PHE A 71 11.85 1.32 -3.70
CA PHE A 71 10.77 0.36 -3.46
C PHE A 71 11.30 -1.07 -3.49
N ASN A 72 11.97 -1.48 -4.57
CA ASN A 72 12.49 -2.83 -4.70
C ASN A 72 13.48 -3.17 -3.58
N GLN A 73 14.41 -2.27 -3.25
CA GLN A 73 15.38 -2.48 -2.17
C GLN A 73 14.72 -2.69 -0.80
N VAL A 74 13.71 -1.88 -0.47
CA VAL A 74 13.00 -2.00 0.81
C VAL A 74 12.16 -3.28 0.84
N MET A 75 11.46 -3.60 -0.26
CA MET A 75 10.62 -4.79 -0.32
C MET A 75 11.44 -6.08 -0.36
N GLU A 76 12.59 -6.11 -1.06
CA GLU A 76 13.52 -7.24 -1.01
C GLU A 76 13.96 -7.53 0.43
N LYS A 77 14.25 -6.48 1.20
CA LYS A 77 14.61 -6.62 2.62
C LYS A 77 13.45 -6.99 3.52
N GLU A 78 12.26 -6.45 3.28
CA GLU A 78 11.08 -6.78 4.09
C GLU A 78 10.64 -8.24 3.94
N PHE A 79 10.85 -8.84 2.77
CA PHE A 79 10.44 -10.20 2.44
C PHE A 79 11.61 -11.19 2.36
N GLU A 80 12.82 -10.81 2.81
CA GLU A 80 14.03 -11.66 2.68
C GLU A 80 13.96 -12.99 3.47
N ASP A 81 13.13 -13.04 4.52
CA ASP A 81 12.90 -14.24 5.33
C ASP A 81 11.85 -15.20 4.72
N GLY A 82 11.26 -14.86 3.58
CA GLY A 82 10.24 -15.65 2.89
C GLY A 82 8.86 -15.67 3.56
N ILE A 83 8.65 -14.92 4.64
CA ILE A 83 7.37 -14.89 5.35
C ILE A 83 6.41 -13.90 4.68
N ILE A 84 5.27 -14.40 4.21
CA ILE A 84 4.20 -13.58 3.63
C ILE A 84 2.97 -13.63 4.54
N ASN A 85 2.42 -12.46 4.86
CA ASN A 85 1.15 -12.31 5.55
C ASN A 85 0.47 -11.00 5.17
N TRP A 86 -0.82 -10.87 5.49
CA TRP A 86 -1.58 -9.66 5.16
C TRP A 86 -1.04 -8.38 5.79
N GLY A 87 -0.41 -8.45 6.96
CA GLY A 87 0.22 -7.29 7.59
C GLY A 87 1.37 -6.74 6.74
N ARG A 88 2.24 -7.62 6.24
CA ARG A 88 3.31 -7.26 5.29
C ARG A 88 2.80 -6.87 3.91
N ILE A 89 1.68 -7.43 3.45
CA ILE A 89 1.08 -6.97 2.20
C ILE A 89 0.55 -5.52 2.36
N VAL A 90 -0.02 -5.19 3.52
CA VAL A 90 -0.49 -3.83 3.82
C VAL A 90 0.65 -2.81 3.89
N THR A 91 1.85 -3.18 4.38
CA THR A 91 3.01 -2.28 4.41
C THR A 91 3.51 -1.92 3.02
N ILE A 92 3.35 -2.80 2.01
CA ILE A 92 3.62 -2.47 0.59
C ILE A 92 2.81 -1.23 0.17
N PHE A 93 1.49 -1.23 0.45
CA PHE A 93 0.62 -0.09 0.14
C PHE A 93 1.01 1.15 0.96
N ALA A 94 1.27 0.98 2.26
CA ALA A 94 1.71 2.09 3.10
C ALA A 94 2.99 2.74 2.56
N PHE A 95 3.93 1.94 2.06
CA PHE A 95 5.20 2.42 1.53
C PHE A 95 5.05 3.13 0.19
N GLU A 96 4.22 2.67 -0.75
CA GLU A 96 3.95 3.44 -1.99
C GLU A 96 3.34 4.82 -1.68
N GLY A 97 2.51 4.93 -0.63
CA GLY A 97 1.97 6.20 -0.15
C GLY A 97 3.04 7.16 0.37
N ILE A 98 4.12 6.64 0.97
CA ILE A 98 5.28 7.43 1.38
C ILE A 98 6.06 7.87 0.15
N LEU A 99 6.30 6.97 -0.81
CA LEU A 99 7.04 7.26 -2.04
C LEU A 99 6.37 8.38 -2.85
N ILE A 100 5.06 8.32 -3.08
CA ILE A 100 4.36 9.35 -3.86
C ILE A 100 4.43 10.71 -3.16
N LYS A 101 4.27 10.78 -1.83
CA LYS A 101 4.36 12.04 -1.08
C LYS A 101 5.76 12.64 -1.17
N LYS A 102 6.80 11.81 -1.12
CA LYS A 102 8.19 12.27 -1.26
C LYS A 102 8.49 12.74 -2.68
N LEU A 103 8.06 11.99 -3.69
CA LEU A 103 8.26 12.32 -5.09
C LEU A 103 7.59 13.65 -5.47
N LEU A 104 6.34 13.85 -5.07
CA LEU A 104 5.61 15.09 -5.36
C LEU A 104 6.17 16.30 -4.60
N ARG A 105 6.69 16.11 -3.37
CA ARG A 105 7.32 17.20 -2.60
C ARG A 105 8.61 17.70 -3.26
N GLN A 106 9.28 16.86 -4.05
CA GLN A 106 10.57 17.17 -4.67
C GLN A 106 10.45 17.60 -6.13
N ARG A 107 9.27 17.49 -6.75
CA ARG A 107 9.03 17.91 -8.14
C ARG A 107 8.45 19.32 -8.22
N ILE A 108 9.00 20.12 -9.15
CA ILE A 108 8.55 21.47 -9.47
C ILE A 108 7.24 21.42 -10.31
N ALA A 109 7.09 20.39 -11.16
CA ALA A 109 5.90 20.13 -11.94
C ALA A 109 5.54 18.64 -11.85
N PRO A 110 4.57 18.25 -11.00
CA PRO A 110 4.14 16.87 -10.90
C PRO A 110 3.35 16.45 -12.13
N ASP A 111 3.79 15.37 -12.78
CA ASP A 111 3.02 14.73 -13.86
C ASP A 111 1.77 14.10 -13.26
N VAL A 112 0.61 14.35 -13.88
CA VAL A 112 -0.69 13.82 -13.48
C VAL A 112 -0.68 12.28 -13.48
N ASP A 113 0.18 11.66 -14.30
CA ASP A 113 0.27 10.20 -14.40
C ASP A 113 1.30 9.55 -13.47
N THR A 114 2.01 10.32 -12.65
CA THR A 114 3.03 9.83 -11.70
C THR A 114 2.50 8.69 -10.81
N TYR A 115 1.27 8.79 -10.30
CA TYR A 115 0.70 7.76 -9.43
C TYR A 115 0.43 6.45 -10.19
N LYS A 116 0.13 6.51 -11.50
CA LYS A 116 -0.10 5.31 -12.31
C LYS A 116 1.18 4.49 -12.46
N GLU A 117 2.31 5.15 -12.68
CA GLU A 117 3.60 4.48 -12.79
C GLU A 117 4.04 3.83 -11.47
N ILE A 118 3.81 4.50 -10.33
CA ILE A 118 4.07 3.90 -9.02
C ILE A 118 3.19 2.67 -8.79
N SER A 119 1.88 2.81 -8.99
CA SER A 119 0.95 1.69 -8.82
C SER A 119 1.29 0.51 -9.72
N TYR A 120 1.88 0.74 -10.89
CA TYR A 120 2.24 -0.32 -11.84
C TYR A 120 3.33 -1.23 -11.26
N PHE A 121 4.48 -0.68 -10.88
CA PHE A 121 5.57 -1.51 -10.34
C PHE A 121 5.24 -2.11 -8.97
N VAL A 122 4.37 -1.45 -8.19
CA VAL A 122 3.84 -2.01 -6.94
C VAL A 122 2.98 -3.24 -7.23
N ALA A 123 2.09 -3.15 -8.24
CA ALA A 123 1.26 -4.27 -8.64
C ALA A 123 2.08 -5.44 -9.21
N GLU A 124 3.13 -5.16 -9.98
CA GLU A 124 4.08 -6.19 -10.45
C GLU A 124 4.71 -6.91 -9.27
N PHE A 125 5.20 -6.18 -8.27
CA PHE A 125 5.81 -6.80 -7.09
C PHE A 125 4.80 -7.68 -6.32
N ILE A 126 3.60 -7.16 -6.04
CA ILE A 126 2.57 -7.92 -5.31
C ILE A 126 2.20 -9.18 -6.08
N MET A 127 1.95 -9.07 -7.39
CA MET A 127 1.59 -10.22 -8.23
C MET A 127 2.70 -11.28 -8.23
N ASN A 128 3.94 -10.86 -8.47
CA ASN A 128 5.07 -11.78 -8.66
C ASN A 128 5.54 -12.43 -7.36
N ASN A 129 5.49 -11.71 -6.23
CA ASN A 129 6.08 -12.17 -4.96
C ASN A 129 5.03 -12.66 -3.95
N THR A 130 3.80 -12.15 -4.01
CA THR A 130 2.76 -12.45 -3.00
C THR A 130 1.48 -13.04 -3.59
N GLY A 131 1.31 -12.99 -4.92
CA GLY A 131 0.06 -13.37 -5.60
C GLY A 131 -0.37 -14.81 -5.30
N GLU A 132 0.57 -15.76 -5.29
CA GLU A 132 0.28 -17.15 -4.98
C GLU A 132 -0.17 -17.33 -3.51
N TRP A 133 0.50 -16.66 -2.57
CA TRP A 133 0.09 -16.69 -1.18
C TRP A 133 -1.30 -16.07 -0.98
N ILE A 134 -1.59 -14.94 -1.63
CA ILE A 134 -2.92 -14.29 -1.61
C ILE A 134 -3.99 -15.27 -2.08
N ARG A 135 -3.76 -15.95 -3.21
CA ARG A 135 -4.68 -16.93 -3.77
C ARG A 135 -4.93 -18.09 -2.81
N GLN A 136 -3.88 -18.65 -2.22
CA GLN A 136 -3.97 -19.74 -1.24
C GLN A 136 -4.72 -19.32 0.05
N ASN A 137 -4.68 -18.04 0.40
CA ASN A 137 -5.31 -17.48 1.59
C ASN A 137 -6.71 -16.89 1.34
N GLY A 138 -7.33 -17.21 0.20
CA GLY A 138 -8.73 -16.87 -0.12
C GLY A 138 -8.92 -15.51 -0.77
N GLY A 139 -7.85 -14.90 -1.28
CA GLY A 139 -7.90 -13.67 -2.05
C GLY A 139 -8.29 -12.43 -1.24
N TRP A 140 -8.45 -11.33 -1.95
CA TRP A 140 -8.85 -10.04 -1.40
C TRP A 140 -10.32 -10.04 -0.94
N GLY A 141 -11.14 -10.90 -1.56
CA GLY A 141 -12.53 -11.14 -1.15
C GLY A 141 -12.66 -11.58 0.31
N LYS A 142 -11.83 -12.53 0.74
CA LYS A 142 -11.83 -13.01 2.13
C LYS A 142 -11.22 -11.98 3.07
N TRP A 143 -10.14 -11.32 2.65
CA TRP A 143 -9.43 -10.31 3.45
C TRP A 143 -10.33 -9.18 3.93
N HIS A 144 -11.09 -8.54 3.02
CA HIS A 144 -11.88 -7.36 3.37
C HIS A 144 -13.08 -7.68 4.28
N ASN A 145 -13.48 -8.95 4.40
CA ASN A 145 -14.52 -9.38 5.33
C ASN A 145 -13.95 -9.67 6.73
N HIS A 146 -12.70 -10.12 6.85
CA HIS A 146 -12.09 -10.48 8.13
C HIS A 146 -11.37 -9.31 8.82
N MET A 147 -10.73 -8.43 8.05
CA MET A 147 -9.89 -7.37 8.62
C MET A 147 -10.63 -6.38 9.52
N PRO A 148 -11.83 -5.89 9.16
CA PRO A 148 -12.58 -5.01 10.05
C PRO A 148 -12.82 -5.63 11.43
N MET A 149 -13.16 -6.92 11.49
CA MET A 149 -13.38 -7.64 12.76
C MET A 149 -12.11 -7.73 13.60
N LEU A 150 -10.94 -7.91 12.97
CA LEU A 150 -9.66 -7.95 13.68
C LEU A 150 -9.27 -6.59 14.24
N VAL A 151 -9.45 -5.51 13.47
CA VAL A 151 -9.17 -4.14 13.93
C VAL A 151 -10.09 -3.75 15.08
N GLU A 152 -11.39 -4.04 14.99
CA GLU A 152 -12.36 -3.78 16.05
C GLU A 152 -12.03 -4.58 17.33
N SER A 153 -11.67 -5.85 17.19
CA SER A 153 -11.27 -6.70 18.33
C SER A 153 -10.02 -6.18 19.05
N VAL A 154 -9.00 -5.74 18.30
CA VAL A 154 -7.78 -5.16 18.88
C VAL A 154 -8.06 -3.81 19.56
N ALA A 155 -8.87 -2.95 18.91
CA ALA A 155 -9.26 -1.66 19.49
C ALA A 155 -10.07 -1.84 20.79
N HIS A 156 -10.99 -2.81 20.81
CA HIS A 156 -11.77 -3.15 21.99
C HIS A 156 -10.87 -3.65 23.14
N LYS A 157 -9.91 -4.54 22.86
CA LYS A 157 -8.94 -5.02 23.85
C LYS A 157 -8.06 -3.90 24.41
N LYS A 158 -7.57 -2.98 23.56
CA LYS A 158 -6.79 -1.82 24.03
C LYS A 158 -7.59 -0.90 24.95
N LYS A 159 -8.89 -0.73 24.70
CA LYS A 159 -9.78 0.10 25.53
C LYS A 159 -10.09 -0.54 26.90
N MET A 160 -10.06 -1.87 27.00
CA MET A 160 -10.24 -2.61 28.26
C MET A 160 -8.96 -2.67 29.10
N ALA A 161 -7.80 -2.41 28.50
CA ALA A 161 -6.50 -2.42 29.17
C ALA A 161 -6.03 -1.03 29.66
N LEU A 162 -6.85 0.00 29.44
CA LEU A 162 -6.68 1.39 29.89
C LEU A 162 -7.75 1.69 30.94
#